data_AF-A0AAF0WIV3-F1
#
_entry.id   AF-A0AAF0WIV3-F1
#
_cell.length_a   1.000
_cell.length_b   1.000
_cell.length_c   1.000
_cell.angle_alpha   90.00
_cell.angle_beta   90.00
_cell.angle_gamma   90.00
#
_symmetry.space_group_name_H-M   'P 1'
#
loop_
_entity.id
_entity.type
_entity.pdbx_description
1 polymer ?
#
loop_
_entity_poly.entity_id
_entity_poly.type
_entity_poly.pdbx_seq_one_letter_code
_entity_poly.pdbx_strand_id
1 'polypeptide(L)'
;MFLSQLTRKTLRERYTIFKIERNQYIHRLIHEGPASCVENLRMDKRSFYKLCFLLESRGYVQQSRHVNVVEKVAMFLYILGHHTKMRIVHTDFQRSKQSITRYFHAVLNGVLRLQGDYFKKPEPI
;
A
#
# COMPACT_ATOMS: atom_id res chain seq x y z
N MET A 1 -1.92 37.09 3.17
CA MET A 1 -2.26 36.18 4.29
C MET A 1 -3.58 35.42 4.07
N PHE A 2 -4.68 36.06 3.65
CA PHE A 2 -5.98 35.42 3.38
C PHE A 2 -5.98 34.36 2.25
N LEU A 3 -5.37 34.65 1.09
CA LEU A 3 -5.29 33.69 -0.04
C LEU A 3 -4.55 32.40 0.33
N SER A 4 -3.57 32.47 1.23
CA SER A 4 -2.83 31.29 1.72
C SER A 4 -3.66 30.40 2.66
N GLN A 5 -4.63 30.99 3.37
CA GLN A 5 -5.52 30.25 4.26
C GLN A 5 -6.67 29.62 3.48
N LEU A 6 -7.22 30.32 2.48
CA LEU A 6 -8.22 29.76 1.56
C LEU A 6 -7.67 28.58 0.78
N THR A 7 -6.47 28.72 0.20
CA THR A 7 -5.78 27.62 -0.51
C THR A 7 -5.43 26.45 0.40
N ARG A 8 -5.02 26.69 1.65
CA ARG A 8 -4.82 25.60 2.62
C ARG A 8 -6.12 24.88 2.98
N LYS A 9 -7.24 25.62 3.08
CA LYS A 9 -8.56 25.04 3.38
C LYS A 9 -9.05 24.16 2.22
N THR A 10 -8.94 24.64 0.98
CA THR A 10 -9.33 23.88 -0.22
C THR A 10 -8.42 22.66 -0.46
N LEU A 11 -7.11 22.78 -0.19
CA LEU A 11 -6.17 21.65 -0.23
C LEU A 11 -6.49 20.59 0.84
N ARG A 12 -6.94 21.01 2.03
CA ARG A 12 -7.35 20.10 3.11
C ARG A 12 -8.63 19.35 2.76
N GLU A 13 -9.60 20.03 2.15
CA GLU A 13 -10.85 19.43 1.66
C GLU A 13 -10.57 18.41 0.56
N ARG A 14 -9.75 18.79 -0.45
CA ARG A 14 -9.32 17.87 -1.52
C ARG A 14 -8.54 16.66 -0.98
N TYR A 15 -7.63 16.86 -0.03
CA TYR A 15 -6.91 15.75 0.63
C TYR A 15 -7.88 14.79 1.34
N THR A 16 -8.93 15.32 1.98
CA THR A 16 -9.92 14.51 2.69
C THR A 16 -10.71 13.64 1.73
N ILE A 17 -11.16 14.20 0.60
CA ILE A 17 -11.86 13.46 -0.46
C ILE A 17 -10.97 12.33 -1.00
N PHE A 18 -9.73 12.65 -1.40
CA PHE A 18 -8.80 11.65 -1.91
C PHE A 18 -8.45 10.56 -0.88
N LYS A 19 -8.50 10.88 0.41
CA LYS A 19 -8.34 9.88 1.47
C LYS A 19 -9.54 8.94 1.54
N ILE A 20 -10.76 9.45 1.43
CA ILE A 20 -11.99 8.64 1.45
C ILE A 20 -12.02 7.70 0.26
N GLU A 21 -11.82 8.24 -0.96
CA GLU A 21 -11.81 7.45 -2.20
C GLU A 21 -10.75 6.36 -2.17
N ARG A 22 -9.53 6.70 -1.73
CA ARG A 22 -8.45 5.71 -1.58
C ARG A 22 -8.82 4.62 -0.58
N ASN A 23 -9.38 4.98 0.57
CA ASN A 23 -9.78 4.01 1.58
C ASN A 23 -10.87 3.06 1.05
N GLN A 24 -11.83 3.59 0.29
CA GLN A 24 -12.86 2.77 -0.38
C GLN A 24 -12.25 1.86 -1.45
N TYR A 25 -11.29 2.36 -2.22
CA TYR A 25 -10.59 1.55 -3.22
C TYR A 25 -9.82 0.39 -2.56
N ILE A 26 -9.02 0.67 -1.52
CA ILE A 26 -8.30 -0.37 -0.76
C ILE A 26 -9.29 -1.37 -0.13
N HIS A 27 -10.41 -0.88 0.40
CA HIS A 27 -11.46 -1.75 0.92
C HIS A 27 -11.96 -2.71 -0.17
N ARG A 28 -12.21 -2.25 -1.40
CA ARG A 28 -12.63 -3.12 -2.50
C ARG A 28 -11.60 -4.19 -2.82
N LEU A 29 -10.32 -3.81 -2.92
CA LEU A 29 -9.23 -4.76 -3.19
C LEU A 29 -9.17 -5.92 -2.19
N ILE A 30 -9.56 -5.70 -0.93
CA ILE A 30 -9.37 -6.67 0.17
C ILE A 30 -10.70 -7.32 0.61
N HIS A 31 -11.84 -6.66 0.42
CA HIS A 31 -13.09 -7.01 1.11
C HIS A 31 -14.35 -7.02 0.22
N GLU A 32 -14.25 -6.74 -1.08
CA GLU A 32 -15.44 -6.73 -1.97
C GLU A 32 -16.09 -8.11 -2.12
N GLY A 33 -15.30 -9.17 -2.05
CA GLY A 33 -15.74 -10.55 -2.15
C GLY A 33 -14.76 -11.52 -1.50
N PRO A 34 -15.11 -12.82 -1.45
CA PRO A 34 -14.31 -13.85 -0.78
C PRO A 34 -12.93 -14.04 -1.43
N ALA A 35 -12.82 -13.79 -2.74
CA ALA A 35 -11.59 -13.95 -3.51
C ALA A 35 -10.85 -12.63 -3.81
N SER A 36 -11.42 -11.46 -3.46
CA SER A 36 -10.89 -10.16 -3.90
C SER A 36 -9.42 -9.96 -3.56
N CYS A 37 -9.00 -10.34 -2.36
CA CYS A 37 -7.61 -10.19 -1.94
C CYS A 37 -6.67 -11.06 -2.80
N VAL A 38 -7.08 -12.29 -3.15
CA VAL A 38 -6.29 -13.18 -4.01
C VAL A 38 -6.24 -12.65 -5.44
N GLU A 39 -7.37 -12.21 -5.98
CA GLU A 39 -7.47 -11.69 -7.35
C GLU A 39 -6.64 -10.41 -7.54
N ASN A 40 -6.71 -9.49 -6.56
CA ASN A 40 -6.10 -8.17 -6.65
C ASN A 40 -4.67 -8.11 -6.08
N LEU A 41 -4.37 -8.88 -5.02
CA LEU A 41 -3.09 -8.80 -4.30
C LEU A 41 -2.28 -10.10 -4.40
N ARG A 42 -2.78 -11.13 -5.11
CA ARG A 42 -2.15 -12.45 -5.26
C ARG A 42 -1.86 -13.15 -3.94
N MET A 43 -2.62 -12.81 -2.90
CA MET A 43 -2.45 -13.33 -1.55
C MET A 43 -3.82 -13.43 -0.88
N ASP A 44 -4.06 -14.50 -0.11
CA ASP A 44 -5.29 -14.58 0.66
C ASP A 44 -5.31 -13.52 1.77
N LYS A 45 -6.52 -13.17 2.22
CA LYS A 45 -6.74 -12.10 3.19
C LYS A 45 -5.98 -12.33 4.51
N ARG A 46 -5.88 -13.58 4.98
CA ARG A 46 -5.21 -13.90 6.25
C ARG A 46 -3.70 -13.70 6.11
N SER A 47 -3.11 -14.22 5.03
CA SER A 47 -1.69 -14.03 4.74
C SER A 47 -1.33 -12.56 4.52
N PHE A 48 -2.20 -11.79 3.86
CA PHE A 48 -2.01 -10.36 3.65
C PHE A 48 -1.90 -9.59 4.99
N TYR A 49 -2.84 -9.78 5.91
CA TYR A 49 -2.78 -9.11 7.21
C TYR A 49 -1.62 -9.63 8.06
N LYS A 50 -1.28 -10.93 7.96
CA LYS A 50 -0.10 -11.47 8.62
C LYS A 50 1.18 -10.79 8.12
N LEU A 51 1.33 -10.58 6.82
CA LEU A 51 2.46 -9.84 6.26
C LEU A 51 2.52 -8.40 6.78
N CYS A 52 1.38 -7.68 6.78
CA CYS A 52 1.30 -6.33 7.34
C CYS A 52 1.76 -6.30 8.79
N PHE A 53 1.25 -7.22 9.61
CA PHE A 53 1.62 -7.34 11.02
C PHE A 53 3.11 -7.64 11.21
N LEU A 54 3.69 -8.57 10.43
CA LEU A 54 5.12 -8.92 10.55
C LEU A 54 6.04 -7.76 10.17
N LEU A 55 5.67 -7.00 9.13
CA LEU A 55 6.44 -5.83 8.70
C LEU A 55 6.38 -4.69 9.72
N GLU A 56 5.22 -4.49 10.34
CA GLU A 56 5.02 -3.45 11.37
C GLU A 56 5.66 -3.82 12.70
N SER A 57 5.42 -5.03 13.20
CA SER A 57 5.94 -5.50 14.49
C SER A 57 7.46 -5.56 14.55
N ARG A 58 8.12 -5.87 13.42
CA ARG A 58 9.59 -5.84 13.30
C ARG A 58 10.14 -4.44 12.99
N GLY A 59 9.28 -3.43 12.89
CA GLY A 59 9.67 -2.04 12.60
C GLY A 59 10.21 -1.81 11.18
N TYR A 60 10.08 -2.78 10.27
CA TYR A 60 10.59 -2.69 8.89
C TYR A 60 9.76 -1.76 8.02
N VAL A 61 8.44 -1.73 8.24
CA VAL A 61 7.53 -0.78 7.60
C VAL A 61 6.67 -0.16 8.68
N GLN A 62 6.77 1.16 8.82
CA GLN A 62 6.00 1.89 9.83
C GLN A 62 4.90 2.71 9.17
N GLN A 63 3.80 2.92 9.87
CA GLN A 63 2.81 3.92 9.48
C GLN A 63 3.43 5.33 9.51
N SER A 64 2.91 6.22 8.68
CA SER A 64 3.22 7.66 8.73
C SER A 64 1.96 8.44 9.08
N ARG A 65 2.10 9.75 9.28
CA ARG A 65 0.97 10.66 9.56
C ARG A 65 -0.23 10.51 8.60
N HIS A 66 0.02 10.09 7.36
CA HIS A 66 -0.99 10.10 6.30
C HIS A 66 -1.27 8.73 5.68
N VAL A 67 -0.50 7.68 6.03
CA VAL A 67 -0.50 6.37 5.33
C VAL A 67 -0.24 5.27 6.36
N ASN A 68 -1.13 4.29 6.45
CA ASN A 68 -0.92 3.11 7.31
C ASN A 68 -0.11 2.02 6.58
N VAL A 69 0.32 0.99 7.31
CA VAL A 69 1.10 -0.13 6.73
C VAL A 69 0.27 -0.89 5.69
N VAL A 70 -1.01 -1.13 5.97
CA VAL A 70 -1.94 -1.83 5.06
C VAL A 70 -1.98 -1.18 3.67
N GLU A 71 -2.09 0.14 3.60
CA GLU A 71 -2.10 0.91 2.35
C GLU A 71 -0.80 0.71 1.56
N LYS A 72 0.36 0.75 2.25
CA LYS A 72 1.66 0.56 1.59
C LYS A 72 1.81 -0.84 1.03
N VAL A 73 1.42 -1.85 1.82
CA VAL A 73 1.55 -3.26 1.44
C VAL A 73 0.55 -3.63 0.34
N ALA A 74 -0.70 -3.15 0.41
CA ALA A 74 -1.69 -3.35 -0.65
C ALA A 74 -1.22 -2.75 -1.98
N MET A 75 -0.69 -1.53 -1.96
CA MET A 75 -0.14 -0.88 -3.15
C MET A 75 1.05 -1.65 -3.74
N PHE A 76 1.98 -2.11 -2.89
CA PHE A 76 3.12 -2.92 -3.31
C PHE A 76 2.68 -4.22 -3.98
N LEU A 77 1.78 -4.97 -3.35
CA LEU A 77 1.28 -6.24 -3.88
C LEU A 77 0.46 -6.06 -5.15
N TYR A 78 -0.36 -5.02 -5.25
CA TYR A 78 -1.11 -4.70 -6.46
C TYR A 78 -0.17 -4.43 -7.65
N ILE A 79 0.90 -3.63 -7.45
CA ILE A 79 1.92 -3.38 -8.47
C ILE A 79 2.55 -4.69 -8.96
N LEU A 80 2.96 -5.57 -8.04
CA LEU A 80 3.61 -6.83 -8.40
C LEU A 80 2.64 -7.83 -9.04
N GLY A 81 1.43 -7.95 -8.48
CA GLY A 81 0.43 -8.94 -8.89
C GLY A 81 -0.19 -8.69 -10.26
N HIS A 82 -0.13 -7.45 -10.74
CA HIS A 82 -0.66 -7.03 -12.04
C HIS A 82 0.39 -6.40 -12.96
N HIS A 83 1.67 -6.38 -12.56
CA HIS A 83 2.74 -5.70 -13.29
C HIS A 83 2.38 -4.24 -13.66
N THR A 84 1.70 -3.54 -12.75
CA THR A 84 1.09 -2.25 -13.05
C THR A 84 2.13 -1.13 -13.06
N LYS A 85 2.10 -0.29 -14.09
CA LYS A 85 2.96 0.90 -14.17
C LYS A 85 2.57 1.93 -13.11
N MET A 86 3.57 2.56 -12.48
CA MET A 86 3.38 3.62 -11.46
C MET A 86 2.45 4.76 -11.89
N ARG A 87 2.34 5.02 -13.21
CA ARG A 87 1.43 6.02 -13.79
C ARG A 87 -0.05 5.69 -13.54
N ILE A 88 -0.42 4.42 -13.58
CA ILE A 88 -1.80 3.97 -13.37
C ILE A 88 -2.13 3.97 -11.87
N VAL A 89 -1.23 3.42 -11.07
CA VAL A 89 -1.35 3.34 -9.59
C VAL A 89 -1.54 4.72 -8.94
N HIS A 90 -0.93 5.77 -9.51
CA HIS A 90 -1.13 7.15 -9.09
C HIS A 90 -2.62 7.53 -9.03
N THR A 91 -3.34 7.20 -10.08
CA THR A 91 -4.77 7.53 -10.22
C THR A 91 -5.60 6.67 -9.28
N ASP A 92 -5.37 5.35 -9.27
CA ASP A 92 -6.15 4.41 -8.45
C ASP A 92 -6.03 4.70 -6.95
N PHE A 93 -4.82 5.02 -6.47
CA PHE A 93 -4.57 5.28 -5.06
C PHE A 93 -4.61 6.77 -4.70
N GLN A 94 -4.80 7.69 -5.65
CA GLN A 94 -4.76 9.14 -5.41
C GLN A 94 -3.48 9.57 -4.66
N ARG A 95 -2.31 9.07 -5.08
CA ARG A 95 -1.00 9.32 -4.47
C ARG A 95 0.02 9.72 -5.52
N SER A 96 0.88 10.68 -5.18
CA SER A 96 1.96 11.09 -6.07
C SER A 96 2.89 9.92 -6.41
N LYS A 97 3.42 9.88 -7.64
CA LYS A 97 4.36 8.84 -8.11
C LYS A 97 5.58 8.71 -7.20
N GLN A 98 6.07 9.83 -6.65
CA GLN A 98 7.16 9.84 -5.69
C GLN A 98 6.79 9.13 -4.38
N SER A 99 5.56 9.34 -3.88
CA SER A 99 5.06 8.64 -2.68
C SER A 99 4.94 7.15 -2.93
N ILE A 100 4.37 6.75 -4.07
CA ILE A 100 4.22 5.35 -4.49
C ILE A 100 5.59 4.67 -4.54
N THR A 101 6.55 5.29 -5.23
CA THR A 101 7.93 4.76 -5.34
C THR A 101 8.56 4.57 -3.96
N ARG A 102 8.42 5.56 -3.07
CA ARG A 102 8.94 5.47 -1.69
C ARG A 102 8.31 4.31 -0.92
N TYR A 103 7.00 4.13 -1.02
CA TYR A 103 6.30 3.05 -0.31
C TYR A 103 6.67 1.69 -0.89
N PHE A 104 6.76 1.58 -2.22
CA PHE A 104 7.20 0.38 -2.91
C PHE A 104 8.57 -0.07 -2.41
N HIS A 105 9.58 0.81 -2.41
CA HIS A 105 10.91 0.46 -1.94
C HIS A 105 10.97 0.18 -0.44
N ALA A 106 10.19 0.90 0.38
CA ALA A 106 10.11 0.62 1.82
C ALA A 106 9.57 -0.78 2.10
N VAL A 107 8.49 -1.18 1.42
CA VAL A 107 7.92 -2.52 1.56
C VAL A 107 8.84 -3.58 0.98
N LEU A 108 9.44 -3.36 -0.20
CA LEU A 108 10.41 -4.27 -0.81
C LEU A 108 11.56 -4.57 0.17
N ASN A 109 12.17 -3.54 0.74
CA ASN A 109 13.26 -3.70 1.70
C ASN A 109 12.81 -4.44 2.96
N GLY A 110 11.60 -4.16 3.46
CA GLY A 110 11.03 -4.86 4.60
C GLY A 110 10.77 -6.34 4.32
N VAL A 111 10.26 -6.66 3.14
CA VAL A 111 10.02 -8.04 2.69
C VAL A 111 11.34 -8.80 2.53
N LEU A 112 12.36 -8.18 1.92
CA LEU A 112 13.69 -8.80 1.78
C LEU A 112 14.33 -9.08 3.15
N ARG A 113 14.08 -8.23 4.16
CA ARG A 113 14.54 -8.49 5.54
C ARG A 113 13.83 -9.66 6.22
N LEU A 114 12.62 -10.02 5.78
CA LEU A 114 11.91 -11.21 6.25
C LEU A 114 12.43 -12.50 5.60
N GLN A 115 13.28 -12.42 4.58
CA GLN A 115 13.74 -13.58 3.80
C GLN A 115 14.38 -14.67 4.67
N GLY A 116 15.25 -14.29 5.63
CA GLY A 116 15.97 -15.24 6.47
C GLY A 116 15.07 -16.12 7.35
N ASP A 117 13.89 -15.61 7.71
CA ASP A 117 12.97 -16.27 8.64
C ASP A 117 11.85 -17.04 7.94
N TYR A 118 11.40 -16.58 6.75
CA TYR A 118 10.15 -17.06 6.15
C TYR A 118 10.25 -17.56 4.72
N PHE A 119 11.35 -17.29 4.00
CA PHE A 119 11.43 -17.69 2.61
C PHE A 119 11.95 -19.13 2.55
N LYS A 120 11.29 -19.98 1.77
CA LYS A 120 11.81 -21.31 1.49
C LYS A 120 13.17 -21.14 0.80
N LYS A 121 14.21 -21.81 1.31
CA LYS A 121 15.47 -21.89 0.58
C LYS A 121 15.21 -22.58 -0.76
N PRO A 122 15.68 -22.02 -1.88
CA PRO A 122 15.52 -22.69 -3.16
C PRO A 122 16.23 -24.04 -3.09
N GLU A 123 15.50 -25.11 -3.43
CA GLU A 123 16.10 -26.42 -3.66
C GLU A 123 16.76 -26.38 -5.04
N PRO A 124 18.00 -26.90 -5.19
CA PRO A 124 18.62 -27.04 -6.49
C PRO A 124 17.71 -27.85 -7.41
N ILE A 125 17.62 -27.44 -8.68
CA ILE A 125 16.94 -28.19 -9.75
C ILE A 125 17.82 -29.37 -10.15
#